data_AF-A0A0N0P9K1-F1
#
_entry.id   AF-A0A0N0P9K1-F1
#
_cell.length_a   1.000
_cell.length_b   1.000
_cell.length_c   1.000
_cell.angle_alpha   90.00
_cell.angle_beta   90.00
_cell.angle_gamma   90.00
#
_symmetry.space_group_name_H-M   'P 1'
#
loop_
_entity.id
_entity.type
_entity.pdbx_description
1 polymer ?
#
loop_
_entity_poly.entity_id
_entity_poly.type
_entity_poly.pdbx_seq_one_letter_code
_entity_poly.pdbx_strand_id
1 'polypeptide(L)'
;MVYSEPLRDYRGCQYIHGICVRECEEGTKAYVRDCDYAKPEATCDVPNPEVDLRGKICDYSQCYCEEPTVRDPITKKCVKLEDCTKSN
;
A
#
# COMPACT_ATOMS: atom_id res chain seq x y z
N MET A 1 -3.18 -32.75 1.21
CA MET A 1 -1.89 -32.15 1.61
C MET A 1 -1.87 -30.77 0.96
N VAL A 2 -2.12 -29.73 1.74
CA VAL A 2 -2.09 -28.33 1.24
C VAL A 2 -0.63 -28.02 1.02
N TYR A 3 -0.21 -27.83 -0.22
CA TYR A 3 1.16 -27.45 -0.53
C TYR A 3 1.40 -26.07 0.06
N SER A 4 2.16 -26.00 1.16
CA SER A 4 2.77 -24.77 1.66
C SER A 4 3.93 -24.43 0.73
N GLU A 5 3.60 -23.92 -0.45
CA GLU A 5 4.57 -23.28 -1.34
C GLU A 5 5.19 -22.10 -0.56
N PRO A 6 6.52 -21.92 -0.57
CA PRO A 6 7.12 -20.78 0.10
C PRO A 6 6.45 -19.54 -0.46
N LEU A 7 5.87 -18.71 0.41
CA LEU A 7 5.22 -17.44 0.08
C LEU A 7 6.23 -16.63 -0.75
N ARG A 8 6.20 -16.79 -2.09
CA ARG A 8 6.79 -15.84 -3.01
C ARG A 8 6.13 -14.55 -2.59
N ASP A 9 6.95 -13.68 -2.06
CA ASP A 9 6.57 -12.40 -1.52
C ASP A 9 5.89 -11.64 -2.67
N TYR A 10 4.56 -11.84 -2.81
CA TYR A 10 3.71 -11.23 -3.81
C TYR A 10 3.43 -9.79 -3.35
N ARG A 11 4.51 -9.07 -3.01
CA ARG A 11 4.62 -7.60 -2.97
C ARG A 11 3.86 -6.98 -4.12
N GLY A 12 3.83 -7.66 -5.27
CA GLY A 12 3.20 -7.17 -6.48
C GLY A 12 3.99 -6.00 -7.07
N CYS A 13 3.52 -5.51 -8.21
CA CYS A 13 4.13 -4.41 -8.91
C CYS A 13 3.21 -3.19 -8.92
N GLN A 14 3.84 -2.02 -8.94
CA GLN A 14 3.21 -0.86 -9.53
C GLN A 14 3.11 -1.06 -11.05
N TYR A 15 1.90 -0.99 -11.57
CA TYR A 15 1.57 -1.07 -12.98
C TYR A 15 1.24 0.32 -13.56
N ILE A 16 1.88 0.67 -14.67
CA ILE A 16 1.49 1.85 -15.46
C ILE A 16 1.11 1.35 -16.85
N HIS A 17 -0.13 1.59 -17.26
CA HIS A 17 -0.70 1.07 -18.52
C HIS A 17 -0.54 -0.46 -18.68
N GLY A 18 -0.71 -1.22 -17.59
CA GLY A 18 -0.59 -2.68 -17.59
C GLY A 18 0.84 -3.23 -17.58
N ILE A 19 1.85 -2.37 -17.54
CA ILE A 19 3.26 -2.77 -17.46
C ILE A 19 3.75 -2.62 -16.03
N CYS A 20 4.32 -3.68 -15.43
CA CYS A 20 5.03 -3.58 -14.15
C CYS A 20 6.24 -2.66 -14.34
N VAL A 21 6.17 -1.45 -13.76
CA VAL A 21 7.27 -0.47 -13.83
C VAL A 21 8.21 -0.59 -12.65
N ARG A 22 7.71 -1.06 -11.51
CA ARG A 22 8.48 -1.16 -10.26
C ARG A 22 7.86 -2.20 -9.33
N GLU A 23 8.71 -3.05 -8.77
CA GLU A 23 8.33 -3.95 -7.69
C GLU A 23 8.11 -3.15 -6.40
N CYS A 24 7.08 -3.53 -5.64
CA CYS A 24 6.80 -2.89 -4.37
C CYS A 24 7.90 -3.18 -3.33
N GLU A 25 8.19 -2.16 -2.52
CA GLU A 25 9.22 -2.22 -1.47
C GLU A 25 8.85 -3.27 -0.42
N GLU A 26 9.84 -3.77 0.33
CA GLU A 26 9.59 -4.75 1.38
C GLU A 26 8.60 -4.19 2.42
N GLY A 27 7.56 -4.96 2.74
CA GLY A 27 6.46 -4.52 3.62
C GLY A 27 5.37 -3.69 2.94
N THR A 28 5.46 -3.48 1.62
CA THR A 28 4.38 -2.91 0.80
C THR A 28 3.82 -3.95 -0.16
N LYS A 29 2.54 -3.79 -0.50
CA LYS A 29 1.80 -4.60 -1.44
C LYS A 29 1.15 -3.76 -2.52
N ALA A 30 1.11 -4.29 -3.73
CA ALA A 30 0.45 -3.67 -4.86
C ALA A 30 -1.05 -3.57 -4.58
N TYR A 31 -1.51 -2.34 -4.41
CA TYR A 31 -2.90 -1.97 -4.31
C TYR A 31 -3.37 -1.59 -5.71
N VAL A 32 -4.14 -2.48 -6.33
CA VAL A 32 -4.71 -2.28 -7.67
C VAL A 32 -6.22 -2.12 -7.52
N ARG A 33 -6.78 -1.07 -8.12
CA ARG A 33 -8.22 -0.80 -8.13
C ARG A 33 -8.69 -0.72 -9.57
N ASP A 34 -9.77 -1.44 -9.86
CA ASP A 34 -10.48 -1.35 -11.13
C ASP A 34 -11.62 -0.33 -10.99
N CYS A 35 -11.44 0.87 -11.55
CA CYS A 35 -12.44 1.95 -11.61
C CYS A 35 -13.25 2.17 -10.31
N ASP A 36 -12.56 2.30 -9.17
CA ASP A 36 -13.19 2.49 -7.86
C ASP A 36 -12.82 3.85 -7.25
N TYR A 37 -13.42 4.22 -6.12
CA TYR A 37 -13.04 5.43 -5.40
C TYR A 37 -11.57 5.37 -4.97
N ALA A 38 -10.92 6.49 -4.68
CA ALA A 38 -9.55 6.43 -4.19
C ALA A 38 -9.57 6.16 -2.67
N LYS A 39 -8.90 5.10 -2.21
CA LYS A 39 -8.57 4.99 -0.79
C LYS A 39 -7.12 5.47 -0.62
N PRO A 40 -6.86 6.57 0.11
CA PRO A 40 -5.51 6.99 0.42
C PRO A 40 -4.77 5.91 1.21
N GLU A 41 -3.45 5.90 1.15
CA GLU A 41 -2.63 5.04 1.99
C GLU A 41 -2.74 5.46 3.46
N ALA A 42 -2.79 4.49 4.37
CA ALA A 42 -2.76 4.75 5.80
C ALA A 42 -1.37 5.26 6.21
N THR A 43 -1.34 6.39 6.91
CA THR A 43 -0.09 7.05 7.36
C THR A 43 -0.07 7.17 8.87
N CYS A 44 1.11 7.47 9.43
CA CYS A 44 1.23 7.74 10.86
C CYS A 44 0.35 8.91 11.34
N ASP A 45 0.14 9.94 10.52
CA ASP A 45 -0.75 11.06 10.82
C ASP A 45 -2.24 10.69 10.66
N VAL A 46 -2.54 9.88 9.63
CA VAL A 46 -3.91 9.45 9.30
C VAL A 46 -3.93 7.92 9.16
N PRO A 47 -4.05 7.17 10.27
CA PRO A 47 -3.97 5.72 10.26
C PRO A 47 -5.20 5.05 9.64
N ASN A 48 -6.34 5.74 9.60
CA ASN A 48 -7.54 5.25 8.94
C ASN A 48 -8.06 6.30 7.95
N PRO A 49 -7.45 6.38 6.75
CA PRO A 49 -7.88 7.33 5.74
C PRO A 49 -9.27 6.98 5.22
N GLU A 50 -10.12 7.98 5.15
CA GLU A 50 -11.44 7.86 4.54
C GLU A 50 -11.31 7.71 3.02
N VAL A 51 -12.23 6.95 2.43
CA VAL A 51 -12.29 6.80 0.98
C VAL A 51 -12.69 8.14 0.37
N ASP A 52 -11.90 8.65 -0.58
CA ASP A 52 -12.22 9.88 -1.28
C ASP A 52 -13.32 9.60 -2.33
N LEU A 53 -14.50 10.19 -2.10
CA LEU A 53 -15.69 10.03 -2.93
C LEU A 53 -15.79 11.09 -4.04
N ARG A 54 -14.80 11.97 -4.21
CA ARG A 54 -14.86 13.10 -5.16
C ARG A 54 -14.65 12.66 -6.61
N GLY A 55 -14.14 11.46 -6.83
CA GLY A 55 -13.99 10.86 -8.15
C GLY A 55 -13.57 9.40 -8.08
N LYS A 56 -13.92 8.64 -9.12
CA LYS A 56 -13.42 7.27 -9.30
C LYS A 56 -12.13 7.30 -10.09
N ILE A 57 -11.15 6.50 -9.68
CA ILE A 57 -9.89 6.34 -10.37
C ILE A 57 -9.86 4.95 -11.01
N CYS A 58 -9.70 4.94 -12.33
CA CYS A 58 -9.49 3.74 -13.14
C CYS A 58 -7.99 3.49 -13.32
N ASP A 59 -7.61 2.21 -13.50
CA ASP A 59 -6.21 1.79 -13.70
C ASP A 59 -5.25 2.30 -12.61
N TYR A 60 -5.76 2.43 -11.38
CA TYR A 60 -4.94 2.88 -10.27
C TYR A 60 -4.16 1.69 -9.72
N SER A 61 -2.83 1.80 -9.75
CA SER A 61 -1.98 0.88 -9.02
C SER A 61 -0.86 1.62 -8.31
N GLN A 62 -0.71 1.32 -7.03
CA GLN A 62 0.31 1.89 -6.15
C GLN A 62 0.75 0.84 -5.12
N CYS A 63 1.94 1.04 -4.56
CA CYS A 63 2.45 0.18 -3.50
C CYS A 63 2.03 0.75 -2.14
N TYR A 64 1.13 0.06 -1.45
CA TYR A 64 0.65 0.46 -0.14
C TYR A 64 1.21 -0.43 0.97
N CYS A 65 1.40 0.11 2.17
CA CYS A 65 1.73 -0.70 3.34
C CYS A 65 0.68 -1.80 3.60
N GLU A 66 1.12 -3.01 3.97
CA GLU A 66 0.20 -4.08 4.33
C GLU A 66 -0.46 -3.80 5.69
N GLU A 67 -1.78 -3.96 5.78
CA GLU A 67 -2.49 -3.87 7.06
C GLU A 67 -1.94 -4.94 8.03
N PRO A 68 -1.62 -4.58 9.29
CA PRO A 68 -2.00 -3.38 10.03
C PRO A 68 -0.91 -2.28 10.10
N THR A 69 0.05 -2.26 9.18
CA THR A 69 1.11 -1.25 9.15
C THR A 69 0.67 0.03 8.43
N VAL A 70 1.28 1.16 8.80
CA VAL A 70 1.06 2.49 8.26
C VAL A 70 2.36 3.05 7.70
N ARG A 71 2.27 3.91 6.68
CA ARG A 71 3.43 4.60 6.11
C ARG A 71 3.86 5.73 7.04
N ASP A 72 5.11 5.64 7.50
CA ASP A 72 5.75 6.74 8.22
C ASP A 72 6.23 7.79 7.21
N PRO A 73 5.75 9.05 7.27
CA PRO A 73 6.12 10.07 6.31
C PRO A 73 7.57 10.56 6.46
N ILE A 74 8.19 10.34 7.63
CA ILE A 74 9.56 10.76 7.94
C ILE A 74 10.55 9.74 7.39
N THR A 75 10.38 8.46 7.76
CA THR A 75 11.29 7.38 7.35
C THR A 75 10.91 6.79 5.99
N LYS A 76 9.72 7.09 5.47
CA LYS A 76 9.13 6.54 4.25
C LYS A 76 8.96 5.02 4.28
N LYS A 77 9.00 4.41 5.46
CA LYS A 77 8.86 2.97 5.67
C LYS A 77 7.46 2.62 6.20
N CYS A 78 7.05 1.38 5.97
CA CYS A 78 5.87 0.83 6.63
C CYS A 78 6.24 0.39 8.04
N VAL A 79 5.58 0.96 9.03
CA VAL A 79 5.79 0.69 10.44
C VAL A 79 4.45 0.44 11.11
N LYS A 80 4.44 -0.17 12.30
CA LYS A 80 3.20 -0.21 13.08
C LYS A 80 2.86 1.20 13.57
N LEU A 81 1.59 1.46 13.82
CA LEU A 81 1.14 2.75 14.34
C LEU A 81 1.84 3.14 15.65
N GLU A 82 2.19 2.15 16.48
CA GLU A 82 2.93 2.33 17.73
C GLU A 82 4.40 2.76 17.52
N ASP A 83 4.99 2.37 16.39
CA ASP A 83 6.38 2.62 16.00
C ASP A 83 6.54 3.87 15.12
N CYS A 84 5.46 4.63 14.93
CA CYS A 84 5.50 5.88 14.18
C CYS A 84 6.51 6.86 14.78
N THR A 85 7.40 7.37 13.94
CA THR A 85 8.39 8.36 14.34
C THR A 85 7.64 9.62 14.75
N LYS A 86 7.55 9.86 16.06
CA LYS A 86 7.03 11.12 16.57
C LYS A 86 8.03 12.20 16.19
N SER A 87 7.66 13.09 15.29
CA SER A 87 8.37 14.36 15.12
C SER A 87 8.33 15.05 16.49
N ASN A 88 9.48 15.09 17.16
CA ASN A 88 9.68 15.82 18.42
C ASN A 88 9.98 17.29 18.13
#